data_AF-A0A2T0MSG4-F1
#
_entry.id   AF-A0A2T0MSG4-F1
#
_cell.length_a   1.000
_cell.length_b   1.000
_cell.length_c   1.000
_cell.angle_alpha   90.00
_cell.angle_beta   90.00
_cell.angle_gamma   90.00
#
_symmetry.space_group_name_H-M   'P 1'
#
loop_
_entity.id
_entity.type
_entity.pdbx_description
1 polymer ?
#
loop_
_entity_poly.entity_id
_entity_poly.type
_entity_poly.pdbx_seq_one_letter_code
_entity_poly.pdbx_strand_id
1 'polypeptide(L)'
;MRARHLLLLAAALAPAACDAAPAATPTPAPSPMIVRTDGSSCPDHPTPACTGAPRDVKLKEIRLNTENVAYRVRTDGTVLDGVHIPGHLLIHANDVTITNSVIDGDVINADGPESFRFTITDSTVGTTAKCEPLPAIGYDKYRATRVLVQGHSDGFRVSGDDVEIRDSFVKLCSRPGDHSDGIQSYNGGKGLLFHHNTVDQREAKDITAPIFLVDEKSEDVVVTDNLIMGGTYSLQVRNARGRQVVRGNKVVDKSWAYGPADSECGRTEWSGNELVTIDENYRITSIVGPLACAGES
;
A
#
# COMPACT_ATOMS: atom_id res chain seq x y z
N MET A 1 -19.25 79.50 -40.75
CA MET A 1 -19.43 78.10 -41.19
C MET A 1 -18.08 77.41 -41.20
N ARG A 2 -18.08 76.11 -40.86
CA ARG A 2 -16.96 75.14 -40.78
C ARG A 2 -16.18 75.13 -39.46
N ALA A 3 -16.58 74.18 -38.62
CA ALA A 3 -15.91 73.73 -37.42
C ALA A 3 -14.94 72.58 -37.73
N ARG A 4 -13.82 72.57 -36.97
CA ARG A 4 -13.00 71.45 -36.47
C ARG A 4 -12.61 70.32 -37.46
N HIS A 5 -11.35 69.87 -37.38
CA HIS A 5 -10.98 68.62 -36.70
C HIS A 5 -9.45 68.56 -36.54
N LEU A 6 -9.01 68.42 -35.30
CA LEU A 6 -7.62 68.23 -34.90
C LEU A 6 -7.38 66.71 -34.90
N LEU A 7 -6.46 66.20 -35.71
CA LEU A 7 -6.09 64.79 -35.73
C LEU A 7 -4.97 64.57 -34.70
N LEU A 8 -5.27 63.87 -33.59
CA LEU A 8 -4.25 63.30 -32.71
C LEU A 8 -3.84 61.93 -33.27
N LEU A 9 -2.57 61.77 -33.64
CA LEU A 9 -1.96 60.45 -33.84
C LEU A 9 -1.64 59.86 -32.46
N ALA A 10 -2.33 58.78 -32.08
CA ALA A 10 -1.94 57.93 -30.96
C ALA A 10 -0.97 56.86 -31.47
N ALA A 11 0.27 56.87 -30.96
CA ALA A 11 1.23 55.80 -31.20
C ALA A 11 0.86 54.59 -30.30
N ALA A 12 0.48 53.47 -30.92
CA ALA A 12 0.25 52.22 -30.22
C ALA A 12 1.60 51.54 -29.94
N LEU A 13 2.00 51.50 -28.66
CA LEU A 13 3.09 50.65 -28.18
C LEU A 13 2.54 49.23 -27.98
N ALA A 14 3.01 48.28 -28.80
CA ALA A 14 2.78 46.86 -28.58
C ALA A 14 3.71 46.36 -27.44
N PRO A 15 3.19 45.62 -26.44
CA PRO A 15 4.06 45.00 -25.45
C PRO A 15 4.78 43.80 -26.06
N ALA A 16 6.11 43.80 -25.95
CA ALA A 16 6.94 42.65 -26.29
C ALA A 16 6.66 41.52 -25.28
N ALA A 17 6.05 40.43 -25.74
CA ALA A 17 5.92 39.20 -24.96
C ALA A 17 7.32 38.59 -24.80
N CYS A 18 7.82 38.54 -23.56
CA CYS A 18 8.99 37.72 -23.23
C CYS A 18 8.58 36.25 -23.29
N ASP A 19 9.13 35.51 -24.26
CA ASP A 19 9.13 34.04 -24.25
C ASP A 19 9.96 33.57 -23.04
N ALA A 20 9.27 33.21 -21.95
CA ALA A 20 9.88 32.55 -20.82
C ALA A 20 10.19 31.09 -21.24
N ALA A 21 11.47 30.72 -21.21
CA ALA A 21 11.90 29.35 -21.44
C ALA A 21 11.19 28.39 -20.47
N PRO A 22 10.72 27.21 -20.92
CA PRO A 22 10.05 26.25 -20.05
C PRO A 22 10.98 25.87 -18.89
N ALA A 23 10.50 26.10 -17.66
CA ALA A 23 11.21 25.74 -16.45
C ALA A 23 11.45 24.22 -16.44
N ALA A 24 12.70 23.81 -16.27
CA ALA A 24 13.05 22.40 -16.13
C ALA A 24 12.31 21.82 -14.93
N THR A 25 11.54 20.75 -15.15
CA THR A 25 10.89 19.98 -14.10
C THR A 25 11.97 19.45 -13.16
N PRO A 26 11.87 19.67 -11.83
CA PRO A 26 12.88 19.18 -10.91
C PRO A 26 12.92 17.65 -10.98
N THR A 27 14.13 17.10 -11.16
CA THR A 27 14.37 15.66 -11.02
C THR A 27 14.00 15.27 -9.58
N PRO A 28 13.15 14.24 -9.37
CA PRO A 28 12.80 13.81 -8.02
C PRO A 28 14.07 13.41 -7.27
N ALA A 29 14.19 13.88 -6.02
CA ALA A 29 15.27 13.46 -5.13
C ALA A 29 15.17 11.93 -4.93
N PRO A 30 16.30 11.21 -4.82
CA PRO A 30 16.26 9.78 -4.53
C PRO A 30 15.47 9.53 -3.25
N SER A 31 14.51 8.60 -3.30
CA SER A 31 13.77 8.16 -2.13
C SER A 31 14.76 7.70 -1.05
N PRO A 32 14.58 8.13 0.22
CA PRO A 32 15.49 7.73 1.28
C PRO A 32 15.50 6.21 1.41
N MET A 33 16.71 5.62 1.44
CA MET A 33 16.87 4.19 1.74
C MET A 33 16.21 3.88 3.09
N ILE A 34 15.32 2.89 3.12
CA ILE A 34 14.81 2.34 4.39
C ILE A 34 15.99 1.63 5.05
N VAL A 35 16.46 2.11 6.20
CA VAL A 35 17.51 1.46 7.00
C VAL A 35 16.85 0.75 8.18
N ARG A 36 17.14 -0.54 8.35
CA ARG A 36 16.67 -1.36 9.46
C ARG A 36 17.56 -1.22 10.68
N THR A 37 17.02 -1.60 11.84
CA THR A 37 17.75 -1.69 13.11
C THR A 37 18.90 -2.70 13.04
N ASP A 38 18.77 -3.75 12.23
CA ASP A 38 19.82 -4.73 11.94
C ASP A 38 20.88 -4.25 10.92
N GLY A 39 20.74 -3.02 10.39
CA GLY A 39 21.66 -2.41 9.43
C GLY A 39 21.41 -2.79 7.97
N SER A 40 20.48 -3.69 7.67
CA SER A 40 20.08 -3.95 6.28
C SER A 40 19.24 -2.80 5.73
N SER A 41 19.35 -2.52 4.43
CA SER A 41 18.59 -1.47 3.77
C SER A 41 17.74 -2.00 2.65
N CYS A 42 16.54 -1.46 2.48
CA CYS A 42 15.79 -1.72 1.25
C CYS A 42 16.44 -0.99 0.07
N PRO A 43 16.39 -1.57 -1.14
CA PRO A 43 16.50 -0.79 -2.36
C PRO A 43 15.34 0.24 -2.43
N ASP A 44 15.19 0.90 -3.58
CA ASP A 44 14.20 1.97 -3.80
C ASP A 44 12.80 1.67 -3.26
N HIS A 45 12.31 0.42 -3.33
CA HIS A 45 11.06 -0.03 -2.71
C HIS A 45 11.29 -1.26 -1.81
N PRO A 46 10.36 -1.62 -0.90
CA PRO A 46 10.51 -2.80 -0.06
C PRO A 46 10.63 -4.11 -0.83
N THR A 47 11.41 -5.05 -0.29
CA THR A 47 11.64 -6.37 -0.87
C THR A 47 11.66 -7.43 0.23
N PRO A 48 11.50 -8.73 -0.07
CA PRO A 48 11.61 -9.79 0.95
C PRO A 48 12.98 -9.86 1.64
N ALA A 49 14.01 -9.21 1.08
CA ALA A 49 15.33 -9.16 1.68
C ALA A 49 15.42 -8.16 2.85
N CYS A 50 14.53 -7.16 2.89
CA CYS A 50 14.57 -6.05 3.85
C CYS A 50 13.22 -5.84 4.57
N THR A 51 12.26 -6.75 4.43
CA THR A 51 11.02 -6.77 5.21
C THR A 51 10.92 -8.07 5.99
N GLY A 52 10.03 -8.08 6.98
CA GLY A 52 9.82 -9.25 7.82
C GLY A 52 10.66 -9.24 9.09
N ALA A 53 10.59 -10.36 9.82
CA ALA A 53 11.43 -10.62 10.97
C ALA A 53 12.91 -10.59 10.59
N PRO A 54 13.79 -9.97 11.40
CA PRO A 54 15.23 -10.05 11.15
C PRO A 54 15.69 -11.52 11.13
N ARG A 55 16.44 -11.89 10.09
CA ARG A 55 16.77 -13.30 9.80
C ARG A 55 17.65 -13.96 10.88
N ASP A 56 18.45 -13.17 11.58
CA ASP A 56 19.40 -13.65 12.60
C ASP A 56 18.84 -13.58 14.03
N VAL A 57 17.59 -13.15 14.21
CA VAL A 57 16.95 -13.12 15.54
C VAL A 57 16.56 -14.53 15.95
N LYS A 58 17.04 -14.96 17.12
CA LYS A 58 16.57 -16.18 17.75
C LYS A 58 15.16 -15.95 18.31
N LEU A 59 14.18 -16.53 17.64
CA LEU A 59 12.79 -16.41 18.04
C LEU A 59 12.48 -17.29 19.25
N LYS A 60 11.70 -16.76 20.19
CA LYS A 60 11.07 -17.51 21.27
C LYS A 60 9.74 -18.05 20.77
N GLU A 61 9.64 -19.37 20.63
CA GLU A 61 8.36 -20.00 20.32
C GLU A 61 7.35 -19.78 21.45
N ILE A 62 6.15 -19.35 21.07
CA ILE A 62 5.04 -19.10 21.99
C ILE A 62 4.05 -20.25 21.88
N ARG A 63 3.74 -20.84 23.04
CA ARG A 63 2.69 -21.84 23.15
C ARG A 63 1.33 -21.21 22.88
N LEU A 64 0.61 -21.76 21.92
CA LEU A 64 -0.77 -21.40 21.59
C LEU A 64 -1.69 -21.58 22.83
N ASN A 65 -2.63 -20.66 23.01
CA ASN A 65 -3.50 -20.61 24.20
C ASN A 65 -5.01 -20.63 23.87
N THR A 66 -5.35 -20.76 22.59
CA THR A 66 -6.72 -20.86 22.09
C THR A 66 -6.81 -22.05 21.14
N GLU A 67 -7.49 -23.10 21.60
CA GLU A 67 -7.80 -24.32 20.83
C GLU A 67 -6.60 -25.00 20.14
N ASN A 68 -5.38 -24.74 20.62
CA ASN A 68 -4.12 -25.16 19.99
C ASN A 68 -3.96 -24.72 18.51
N VAL A 69 -4.65 -23.67 18.10
CA VAL A 69 -4.54 -23.08 16.74
C VAL A 69 -4.14 -21.61 16.76
N ALA A 70 -4.32 -20.93 17.90
CA ALA A 70 -4.03 -19.51 18.02
C ALA A 70 -3.42 -19.12 19.36
N TYR A 71 -2.65 -18.03 19.34
CA TYR A 71 -2.24 -17.29 20.52
C TYR A 71 -3.07 -16.02 20.63
N ARG A 72 -3.83 -15.90 21.72
CA ARG A 72 -4.68 -14.75 22.01
C ARG A 72 -4.07 -13.87 23.09
N VAL A 73 -3.90 -12.60 22.75
CA VAL A 73 -3.50 -11.53 23.67
C VAL A 73 -4.75 -10.91 24.28
N ARG A 74 -4.77 -10.75 25.61
CA ARG A 74 -5.91 -10.19 26.38
C ARG A 74 -5.50 -9.08 27.35
N THR A 75 -4.25 -8.64 27.30
CA THR A 75 -3.72 -7.64 28.21
C THR A 75 -3.26 -6.44 27.41
N ASP A 76 -3.83 -5.27 27.71
CA ASP A 76 -3.48 -4.03 27.03
C ASP A 76 -1.97 -3.73 27.19
N GLY A 77 -1.37 -3.15 26.16
CA GLY A 77 0.06 -2.82 26.16
C GLY A 77 0.99 -4.04 26.07
N THR A 78 0.48 -5.23 25.76
CA THR A 78 1.34 -6.43 25.58
C THR A 78 2.35 -6.20 24.46
N VAL A 79 3.61 -6.54 24.73
CA VAL A 79 4.70 -6.52 23.75
C VAL A 79 5.11 -7.94 23.39
N LEU A 80 5.06 -8.25 22.10
CA LEU A 80 5.55 -9.47 21.48
C LEU A 80 6.80 -9.11 20.66
N ASP A 81 7.98 -9.30 21.26
CA ASP A 81 9.28 -9.00 20.64
C ASP A 81 10.10 -10.29 20.47
N GLY A 82 10.52 -10.57 19.24
CA GLY A 82 11.37 -11.72 18.95
C GLY A 82 10.66 -13.05 19.19
N VAL A 83 9.37 -13.16 18.88
CA VAL A 83 8.59 -14.39 19.11
C VAL A 83 8.23 -15.10 17.82
N HIS A 84 8.07 -16.42 17.90
CA HIS A 84 7.44 -17.23 16.86
C HIS A 84 6.11 -17.76 17.37
N ILE A 85 5.03 -17.47 16.66
CA ILE A 85 3.68 -17.96 16.93
C ILE A 85 3.34 -18.98 15.84
N PRO A 86 3.28 -20.29 16.16
CA PRO A 86 3.05 -21.35 15.17
C PRO A 86 1.57 -21.50 14.80
N GLY A 87 0.85 -20.39 14.68
CA GLY A 87 -0.60 -20.33 14.45
C GLY A 87 -1.07 -18.89 14.28
N HIS A 88 -2.37 -18.65 14.46
CA HIS A 88 -2.94 -17.32 14.37
C HIS A 88 -2.61 -16.46 15.60
N LEU A 89 -2.50 -15.15 15.40
CA LEU A 89 -2.40 -14.17 16.47
C LEU A 89 -3.74 -13.43 16.60
N LEU A 90 -4.42 -13.63 17.74
CA LEU A 90 -5.67 -12.95 18.07
C LEU A 90 -5.38 -11.80 19.04
N ILE A 91 -5.63 -10.57 18.62
CA ILE A 91 -5.40 -9.35 19.40
C ILE A 91 -6.73 -8.91 20.01
N HIS A 92 -6.97 -9.26 21.27
CA HIS A 92 -8.19 -8.90 22.02
C HIS A 92 -7.83 -7.96 23.18
N ALA A 93 -6.95 -7.00 22.89
CA ALA A 93 -6.42 -6.01 23.83
C ALA A 93 -5.85 -4.82 23.07
N ASN A 94 -5.93 -3.63 23.64
CA ASN A 94 -5.45 -2.39 23.03
C ASN A 94 -3.94 -2.20 23.19
N ASP A 95 -3.37 -1.40 22.30
CA ASP A 95 -1.97 -0.97 22.32
C ASP A 95 -0.96 -2.13 22.32
N VAL A 96 -1.33 -3.24 21.68
CA VAL A 96 -0.43 -4.38 21.50
C VAL A 96 0.67 -4.00 20.50
N THR A 97 1.92 -4.33 20.84
CA THR A 97 3.09 -4.11 19.98
C THR A 97 3.67 -5.45 19.59
N ILE A 98 3.82 -5.68 18.28
CA ILE A 98 4.46 -6.86 17.70
C ILE A 98 5.70 -6.38 16.96
N THR A 99 6.87 -6.91 17.30
CA THR A 99 8.14 -6.53 16.68
C THR A 99 9.07 -7.73 16.52
N ASN A 100 9.89 -7.74 15.47
CA ASN A 100 10.89 -8.79 15.22
C ASN A 100 10.33 -10.22 15.27
N SER A 101 9.06 -10.42 14.89
CA SER A 101 8.32 -11.65 15.18
C SER A 101 7.85 -12.37 13.93
N VAL A 102 7.60 -13.68 14.06
CA VAL A 102 7.03 -14.52 13.00
C VAL A 102 5.70 -15.10 13.47
N ILE A 103 4.67 -14.95 12.64
CA ILE A 103 3.33 -15.47 12.87
C ILE A 103 2.97 -16.35 11.68
N ASP A 104 2.74 -17.65 11.90
CA ASP A 104 2.52 -18.61 10.81
C ASP A 104 1.12 -18.56 10.19
N GLY A 105 0.16 -17.93 10.88
CA GLY A 105 -1.18 -17.67 10.38
C GLY A 105 -1.50 -16.17 10.39
N ASP A 106 -2.79 -15.88 10.44
CA ASP A 106 -3.37 -14.53 10.38
C ASP A 106 -3.11 -13.72 11.67
N VAL A 107 -3.08 -12.40 11.55
CA VAL A 107 -3.15 -11.42 12.64
C VAL A 107 -4.53 -10.77 12.62
N ILE A 108 -5.33 -11.06 13.65
CA ILE A 108 -6.75 -10.72 13.73
C ILE A 108 -6.97 -9.86 14.98
N ASN A 109 -7.42 -8.62 14.83
CA ASN A 109 -7.73 -7.73 15.95
C ASN A 109 -9.24 -7.49 16.19
N ALA A 110 -10.11 -8.27 15.55
CA ALA A 110 -11.56 -8.13 15.69
C ALA A 110 -12.13 -9.23 16.61
N ASP A 111 -13.03 -8.85 17.52
CA ASP A 111 -13.83 -9.75 18.36
C ASP A 111 -15.30 -9.35 18.30
N GLY A 112 -16.03 -9.97 17.37
CA GLY A 112 -17.40 -9.56 17.05
C GLY A 112 -17.44 -8.12 16.49
N PRO A 113 -18.21 -7.19 17.08
CA PRO A 113 -18.28 -5.80 16.63
C PRO A 113 -17.14 -4.92 17.14
N GLU A 114 -16.27 -5.42 18.03
CA GLU A 114 -15.16 -4.67 18.61
C GLU A 114 -13.86 -4.96 17.85
N SER A 115 -12.99 -3.95 17.78
CA SER A 115 -11.66 -4.06 17.20
C SER A 115 -10.62 -3.31 18.04
N PHE A 116 -9.42 -3.88 18.16
CA PHE A 116 -8.38 -3.46 19.10
C PHE A 116 -7.16 -2.86 18.42
N ARG A 117 -6.65 -1.74 18.95
CA ARG A 117 -5.49 -1.05 18.36
C ARG A 117 -4.20 -1.88 18.52
N PHE A 118 -3.39 -1.96 17.47
CA PHE A 118 -2.07 -2.59 17.55
C PHE A 118 -1.04 -1.99 16.59
N THR A 119 0.22 -2.30 16.83
CA THR A 119 1.32 -2.02 15.91
C THR A 119 2.08 -3.30 15.61
N ILE A 120 2.48 -3.48 14.35
CA ILE A 120 3.31 -4.60 13.89
C ILE A 120 4.46 -4.06 13.04
N THR A 121 5.68 -4.35 13.46
CA THR A 121 6.90 -3.82 12.83
C THR A 121 7.92 -4.94 12.63
N ASP A 122 8.68 -4.91 11.54
CA ASP A 122 9.79 -5.84 11.29
C ASP A 122 9.39 -7.29 11.57
N SER A 123 8.24 -7.72 11.06
CA SER A 123 7.63 -9.02 11.38
C SER A 123 7.12 -9.72 10.13
N THR A 124 7.15 -11.05 10.14
CA THR A 124 6.65 -11.89 9.04
C THR A 124 5.31 -12.49 9.42
N VAL A 125 4.33 -12.41 8.52
CA VAL A 125 3.01 -13.00 8.68
C VAL A 125 2.73 -13.97 7.53
N GLY A 126 2.33 -15.19 7.90
CA GLY A 126 2.09 -16.31 7.01
C GLY A 126 3.35 -17.10 6.63
N THR A 127 3.15 -18.21 5.93
CA THR A 127 4.20 -19.15 5.53
C THR A 127 4.08 -19.51 4.05
N THR A 128 5.20 -19.76 3.37
CA THR A 128 5.18 -20.20 1.97
C THR A 128 4.75 -21.66 1.77
N ALA A 129 4.48 -22.40 2.86
CA ALA A 129 4.10 -23.81 2.80
C ALA A 129 2.63 -24.03 2.46
N LYS A 130 1.80 -23.01 2.61
CA LYS A 130 0.35 -23.04 2.39
C LYS A 130 -0.13 -21.72 1.79
N CYS A 131 -1.37 -21.72 1.31
CA CYS A 131 -2.06 -20.52 0.89
C CYS A 131 -3.32 -20.35 1.73
N GLU A 132 -3.30 -19.42 2.68
CA GLU A 132 -4.45 -19.08 3.50
C GLU A 132 -5.43 -18.19 2.70
N PRO A 133 -6.75 -18.43 2.77
CA PRO A 133 -7.70 -17.60 2.04
C PRO A 133 -8.03 -16.27 2.68
N LEU A 134 -7.76 -16.14 3.97
CA LEU A 134 -8.12 -14.96 4.73
C LEU A 134 -7.01 -13.91 4.64
N PRO A 135 -7.35 -12.64 4.90
CA PRO A 135 -6.35 -11.58 5.01
C PRO A 135 -5.28 -11.92 6.04
N ALA A 136 -4.02 -11.64 5.71
CA ALA A 136 -2.91 -11.85 6.62
C ALA A 136 -3.01 -10.94 7.86
N ILE A 137 -3.37 -9.67 7.67
CA ILE A 137 -3.41 -8.67 8.75
C ILE A 137 -4.68 -7.84 8.62
N GLY A 138 -5.40 -7.69 9.73
CA GLY A 138 -6.61 -6.88 9.77
C GLY A 138 -7.07 -6.59 11.19
N TYR A 139 -8.07 -5.74 11.37
CA TYR A 139 -9.01 -5.19 10.39
C TYR A 139 -8.97 -3.65 10.34
N ASP A 140 -8.74 -2.97 11.47
CA ASP A 140 -8.65 -1.50 11.57
C ASP A 140 -7.70 -1.05 12.70
N LYS A 141 -7.50 0.26 12.90
CA LYS A 141 -6.72 0.84 14.02
C LYS A 141 -5.30 0.28 14.15
N TYR A 142 -4.67 -0.13 13.05
CA TYR A 142 -3.35 -0.74 13.09
C TYR A 142 -2.32 0.01 12.28
N ARG A 143 -1.07 -0.13 12.73
CA ARG A 143 0.12 0.34 12.01
C ARG A 143 0.99 -0.85 11.65
N ALA A 144 1.24 -1.05 10.35
CA ALA A 144 2.15 -2.07 9.84
C ALA A 144 3.36 -1.39 9.19
N THR A 145 4.58 -1.77 9.59
CA THR A 145 5.81 -1.18 9.05
C THR A 145 6.87 -2.24 8.81
N ARG A 146 7.45 -2.29 7.60
CA ARG A 146 8.47 -3.29 7.22
C ARG A 146 8.02 -4.73 7.46
N VAL A 147 6.74 -4.99 7.25
CA VAL A 147 6.14 -6.33 7.38
C VAL A 147 6.35 -7.11 6.10
N LEU A 148 6.61 -8.42 6.23
CA LEU A 148 6.58 -9.38 5.13
C LEU A 148 5.30 -10.21 5.24
N VAL A 149 4.40 -10.09 4.28
CA VAL A 149 3.24 -10.97 4.13
C VAL A 149 3.49 -11.98 3.01
N GLN A 150 3.25 -13.25 3.30
CA GLN A 150 3.43 -14.35 2.36
C GLN A 150 2.44 -15.49 2.62
N GLY A 151 2.07 -16.24 1.59
CA GLY A 151 1.21 -17.43 1.76
C GLY A 151 -0.23 -17.10 2.15
N HIS A 152 -0.70 -15.91 1.76
CA HIS A 152 -2.09 -15.51 1.88
C HIS A 152 -2.65 -15.11 0.51
N SER A 153 -3.94 -15.34 0.35
CA SER A 153 -4.72 -14.88 -0.80
C SER A 153 -5.01 -13.40 -0.69
N ASP A 154 -5.26 -12.90 0.52
CA ASP A 154 -5.42 -11.49 0.82
C ASP A 154 -4.28 -10.99 1.72
N GLY A 155 -3.70 -9.84 1.40
CA GLY A 155 -2.63 -9.24 2.20
C GLY A 155 -3.19 -8.49 3.42
N PHE A 156 -3.52 -7.22 3.22
CA PHE A 156 -4.02 -6.34 4.27
C PHE A 156 -5.52 -6.10 4.15
N ARG A 157 -6.22 -6.15 5.29
CA ARG A 157 -7.64 -5.79 5.37
C ARG A 157 -7.80 -4.40 5.96
N VAL A 158 -8.73 -3.63 5.39
CA VAL A 158 -9.18 -2.32 5.91
C VAL A 158 -10.69 -2.37 6.12
N SER A 159 -11.10 -2.52 7.37
CA SER A 159 -12.51 -2.62 7.78
C SER A 159 -12.79 -1.72 8.99
N GLY A 160 -12.49 -0.43 8.84
CA GLY A 160 -12.68 0.59 9.87
C GLY A 160 -11.69 1.74 9.68
N ASP A 161 -11.48 2.51 10.75
CA ASP A 161 -10.68 3.74 10.76
C ASP A 161 -9.19 3.46 11.04
N ASP A 162 -8.36 4.48 10.81
CA ASP A 162 -6.98 4.61 11.31
C ASP A 162 -6.05 3.43 10.94
N VAL A 163 -5.95 3.13 9.64
CA VAL A 163 -5.03 2.11 9.13
C VAL A 163 -3.84 2.76 8.43
N GLU A 164 -2.64 2.38 8.86
CA GLU A 164 -1.39 2.83 8.24
C GLU A 164 -0.48 1.65 7.92
N ILE A 165 -0.10 1.53 6.65
CA ILE A 165 0.79 0.47 6.17
C ILE A 165 1.92 1.13 5.38
N ARG A 166 3.14 0.93 5.86
CA ARG A 166 4.35 1.52 5.30
C ARG A 166 5.46 0.51 5.07
N ASP A 167 6.28 0.76 4.06
CA ASP A 167 7.57 0.10 3.89
C ASP A 167 7.47 -1.44 3.87
N SER A 168 6.30 -1.99 3.55
CA SER A 168 5.97 -3.41 3.71
C SER A 168 5.93 -4.11 2.36
N PHE A 169 6.06 -5.43 2.39
CA PHE A 169 6.06 -6.28 1.21
C PHE A 169 4.98 -7.35 1.34
N VAL A 170 4.21 -7.57 0.28
CA VAL A 170 3.20 -8.61 0.17
C VAL A 170 3.49 -9.45 -1.07
N LYS A 171 3.60 -10.77 -0.92
CA LYS A 171 3.54 -11.71 -2.03
C LYS A 171 2.38 -12.66 -1.86
N LEU A 172 1.43 -12.54 -2.79
CA LEU A 172 0.18 -13.27 -2.72
C LEU A 172 0.29 -14.64 -3.38
N CYS A 173 -0.54 -15.54 -2.89
CA CYS A 173 -0.91 -16.78 -3.57
C CYS A 173 -2.42 -16.74 -3.86
N SER A 174 -2.99 -17.79 -4.42
CA SER A 174 -4.44 -17.96 -4.44
C SER A 174 -4.81 -19.44 -4.46
N ARG A 175 -6.02 -19.74 -4.02
CA ARG A 175 -6.70 -21.02 -4.27
C ARG A 175 -7.84 -20.81 -5.28
N PRO A 176 -8.36 -21.88 -5.89
CA PRO A 176 -9.45 -21.76 -6.85
C PRO A 176 -10.67 -21.04 -6.27
N GLY A 177 -11.12 -19.99 -6.96
CA GLY A 177 -12.26 -19.17 -6.56
C GLY A 177 -11.98 -18.10 -5.50
N ASP A 178 -10.72 -17.95 -5.06
CA ASP A 178 -10.36 -16.83 -4.19
C ASP A 178 -10.42 -15.49 -4.96
N HIS A 179 -10.59 -14.40 -4.22
CA HIS A 179 -10.61 -13.04 -4.74
C HIS A 179 -9.35 -12.32 -4.25
N SER A 180 -8.18 -12.85 -4.61
CA SER A 180 -6.93 -12.38 -4.03
C SER A 180 -6.77 -10.86 -4.18
N ASP A 181 -6.46 -10.20 -3.06
CA ASP A 181 -6.16 -8.77 -3.01
C ASP A 181 -4.95 -8.44 -2.13
N GLY A 182 -4.04 -7.59 -2.60
CA GLY A 182 -2.87 -7.20 -1.79
C GLY A 182 -3.25 -6.31 -0.61
N ILE A 183 -4.22 -5.43 -0.84
CA ILE A 183 -4.97 -4.70 0.18
C ILE A 183 -6.42 -4.58 -0.27
N GLN A 184 -7.36 -4.91 0.63
CA GLN A 184 -8.79 -4.81 0.39
C GLN A 184 -9.47 -3.90 1.42
N SER A 185 -10.23 -2.91 0.95
CA SER A 185 -11.23 -2.23 1.78
C SER A 185 -12.54 -3.03 1.78
N TYR A 186 -13.08 -3.32 2.96
CA TYR A 186 -14.38 -3.94 3.12
C TYR A 186 -15.04 -3.47 4.41
N ASN A 187 -16.06 -2.64 4.30
CA ASN A 187 -16.52 -1.79 5.41
C ASN A 187 -15.40 -0.90 5.95
N GLY A 188 -14.66 -0.26 5.03
CA GLY A 188 -13.63 0.72 5.37
C GLY A 188 -14.18 1.90 6.17
N GLY A 189 -13.27 2.65 6.77
CA GLY A 189 -13.57 3.86 7.53
C GLY A 189 -12.66 5.00 7.12
N LYS A 190 -12.39 5.91 8.05
CA LYS A 190 -11.61 7.12 7.83
C LYS A 190 -10.11 6.91 8.05
N GLY A 191 -9.31 7.46 7.15
CA GLY A 191 -7.87 7.61 7.36
C GLY A 191 -7.09 6.35 7.04
N LEU A 192 -7.07 5.99 5.75
CA LEU A 192 -6.17 4.96 5.23
C LEU A 192 -4.91 5.60 4.64
N LEU A 193 -3.75 5.14 5.08
CA LEU A 193 -2.47 5.38 4.42
C LEU A 193 -1.80 4.07 4.00
N PHE A 194 -1.62 3.90 2.69
CA PHE A 194 -0.86 2.81 2.09
C PHE A 194 0.32 3.41 1.30
N HIS A 195 1.47 3.50 1.97
CA HIS A 195 2.61 4.26 1.48
C HIS A 195 3.88 3.42 1.36
N HIS A 196 4.55 3.50 0.21
CA HIS A 196 5.87 2.93 0.02
C HIS A 196 5.95 1.43 0.29
N ASN A 197 4.97 0.67 -0.23
CA ASN A 197 4.91 -0.78 -0.12
C ASN A 197 5.20 -1.46 -1.46
N THR A 198 5.52 -2.74 -1.44
CA THR A 198 5.57 -3.59 -2.63
C THR A 198 4.49 -4.66 -2.55
N VAL A 199 3.69 -4.79 -3.60
CA VAL A 199 2.62 -5.80 -3.71
C VAL A 199 2.82 -6.62 -4.98
N ASP A 200 3.11 -7.92 -4.80
CA ASP A 200 3.33 -8.88 -5.87
C ASP A 200 2.21 -9.93 -5.91
N GLN A 201 1.34 -9.81 -6.90
CA GLN A 201 0.24 -10.73 -7.15
C GLN A 201 0.49 -11.63 -8.38
N ARG A 202 1.67 -11.60 -9.00
CA ARG A 202 1.90 -12.29 -10.29
C ARG A 202 1.78 -13.82 -10.21
N GLU A 203 1.99 -14.41 -9.03
CA GLU A 203 1.87 -15.86 -8.82
C GLU A 203 0.46 -16.33 -8.43
N ALA A 204 -0.42 -15.40 -8.05
CA ALA A 204 -1.82 -15.69 -7.78
C ALA A 204 -2.60 -15.83 -9.09
N LYS A 205 -3.47 -16.84 -9.18
CA LYS A 205 -4.24 -17.18 -10.39
C LYS A 205 -5.69 -16.66 -10.32
N ASP A 206 -6.28 -16.76 -9.15
CA ASP A 206 -7.64 -16.32 -8.85
C ASP A 206 -7.52 -14.97 -8.11
N ILE A 207 -7.71 -13.88 -8.85
CA ILE A 207 -7.26 -12.54 -8.46
C ILE A 207 -8.35 -11.49 -8.68
N THR A 208 -8.33 -10.46 -7.83
CA THR A 208 -9.01 -9.20 -8.07
C THR A 208 -7.98 -8.11 -8.37
N ALA A 209 -7.30 -7.55 -7.37
CA ALA A 209 -6.26 -6.54 -7.58
C ALA A 209 -5.19 -6.47 -6.46
N PRO A 210 -3.94 -6.13 -6.78
CA PRO A 210 -2.93 -5.77 -5.79
C PRO A 210 -3.43 -4.66 -4.84
N ILE A 211 -4.07 -3.63 -5.38
CA ILE A 211 -4.72 -2.55 -4.61
C ILE A 211 -6.21 -2.55 -4.96
N PHE A 212 -7.05 -3.00 -4.02
CA PHE A 212 -8.51 -3.03 -4.18
C PHE A 212 -9.20 -2.19 -3.10
N LEU A 213 -9.27 -0.89 -3.34
CA LEU A 213 -9.87 0.10 -2.44
C LEU A 213 -11.16 0.65 -3.06
N VAL A 214 -12.16 -0.22 -3.16
CA VAL A 214 -13.46 0.04 -3.79
C VAL A 214 -14.55 -0.10 -2.74
N ASP A 215 -14.80 0.97 -1.97
CA ASP A 215 -15.75 0.94 -0.86
C ASP A 215 -16.29 2.34 -0.56
N GLU A 216 -17.61 2.50 -0.62
CA GLU A 216 -18.29 3.77 -0.33
C GLU A 216 -18.18 4.19 1.14
N LYS A 217 -17.84 3.27 2.05
CA LYS A 217 -17.67 3.56 3.47
C LYS A 217 -16.33 4.21 3.78
N SER A 218 -15.31 3.93 2.98
CA SER A 218 -13.97 4.50 3.12
C SER A 218 -14.00 6.03 3.01
N GLU A 219 -13.18 6.72 3.80
CA GLU A 219 -13.00 8.17 3.77
C GLU A 219 -11.50 8.50 3.94
N ASP A 220 -11.00 9.50 3.22
CA ASP A 220 -9.59 9.93 3.33
C ASP A 220 -8.58 8.80 3.04
N VAL A 221 -8.51 8.38 1.77
CA VAL A 221 -7.66 7.29 1.27
C VAL A 221 -6.41 7.85 0.58
N VAL A 222 -5.24 7.37 1.00
CA VAL A 222 -3.94 7.80 0.46
C VAL A 222 -3.13 6.57 0.04
N VAL A 223 -2.84 6.46 -1.26
CA VAL A 223 -2.04 5.39 -1.87
C VAL A 223 -0.85 6.01 -2.57
N THR A 224 0.35 5.88 -1.98
CA THR A 224 1.51 6.63 -2.46
C THR A 224 2.79 5.81 -2.54
N ASP A 225 3.58 6.04 -3.59
CA ASP A 225 4.94 5.52 -3.75
C ASP A 225 5.06 3.99 -3.64
N ASN A 226 4.02 3.24 -4.02
CA ASN A 226 4.04 1.78 -3.96
C ASN A 226 4.58 1.18 -5.27
N LEU A 227 5.25 0.02 -5.18
CA LEU A 227 5.59 -0.83 -6.32
C LEU A 227 4.55 -1.94 -6.45
N ILE A 228 3.86 -2.00 -7.59
CA ILE A 228 2.64 -2.81 -7.75
C ILE A 228 2.77 -3.69 -8.99
N MET A 229 2.42 -4.97 -8.87
CA MET A 229 2.44 -5.91 -10.01
C MET A 229 1.39 -7.00 -9.90
N GLY A 230 0.77 -7.34 -11.03
CA GLY A 230 -0.34 -8.29 -11.09
C GLY A 230 -1.72 -7.62 -11.16
N GLY A 231 -2.76 -8.42 -10.95
CA GLY A 231 -4.16 -7.96 -10.89
C GLY A 231 -4.94 -8.10 -12.18
N THR A 232 -6.26 -8.07 -12.05
CA THR A 232 -7.13 -7.76 -13.19
C THR A 232 -6.87 -6.33 -13.62
N TYR A 233 -7.09 -5.38 -12.71
CA TYR A 233 -6.46 -4.08 -12.68
C TYR A 233 -5.43 -4.03 -11.55
N SER A 234 -4.26 -3.43 -11.77
CA SER A 234 -3.23 -3.37 -10.70
C SER A 234 -3.62 -2.43 -9.57
N LEU A 235 -4.27 -1.31 -9.89
CA LEU A 235 -4.65 -0.27 -8.94
C LEU A 235 -6.11 0.13 -9.08
N GLN A 236 -6.89 -0.06 -8.03
CA GLN A 236 -8.28 0.40 -7.95
C GLN A 236 -8.52 1.22 -6.69
N VAL A 237 -8.83 2.51 -6.87
CA VAL A 237 -9.27 3.43 -5.80
C VAL A 237 -10.56 4.10 -6.27
N ARG A 238 -11.68 3.68 -5.67
CA ARG A 238 -13.03 4.08 -6.09
C ARG A 238 -13.97 4.19 -4.89
N ASN A 239 -15.06 4.93 -5.05
CA ASN A 239 -16.16 5.15 -4.12
C ASN A 239 -15.80 5.82 -2.78
N ALA A 240 -14.53 5.97 -2.44
CA ALA A 240 -14.11 6.60 -1.19
C ALA A 240 -14.61 8.06 -1.09
N ARG A 241 -14.99 8.46 0.12
CA ARG A 241 -15.38 9.83 0.47
C ARG A 241 -14.16 10.66 0.85
N GLY A 242 -14.36 11.97 0.94
CA GLY A 242 -13.29 12.89 1.35
C GLY A 242 -12.12 12.91 0.38
N ARG A 243 -10.90 12.95 0.93
CA ARG A 243 -9.66 13.06 0.16
C ARG A 243 -9.27 11.71 -0.45
N GLN A 244 -9.04 11.68 -1.76
CA GLN A 244 -8.49 10.52 -2.46
C GLN A 244 -7.17 10.91 -3.12
N VAL A 245 -6.06 10.27 -2.72
CA VAL A 245 -4.72 10.57 -3.24
C VAL A 245 -4.09 9.30 -3.79
N VAL A 246 -3.68 9.35 -5.06
CA VAL A 246 -2.93 8.29 -5.73
C VAL A 246 -1.73 8.90 -6.41
N ARG A 247 -0.55 8.82 -5.78
CA ARG A 247 0.65 9.52 -6.27
C ARG A 247 1.91 8.68 -6.22
N GLY A 248 2.81 8.91 -7.18
CA GLY A 248 4.16 8.35 -7.15
C GLY A 248 4.26 6.83 -7.34
N ASN A 249 3.13 6.12 -7.46
CA ASN A 249 3.11 4.66 -7.54
C ASN A 249 3.74 4.16 -8.84
N LYS A 250 4.44 3.04 -8.76
CA LYS A 250 5.11 2.35 -9.86
C LYS A 250 4.37 1.05 -10.15
N VAL A 251 3.76 0.95 -11.33
CA VAL A 251 3.09 -0.29 -11.76
C VAL A 251 3.97 -1.00 -12.76
N VAL A 252 4.26 -2.28 -12.53
CA VAL A 252 5.10 -3.08 -13.44
C VAL A 252 4.36 -3.29 -14.76
N ASP A 253 4.95 -2.80 -15.85
CA ASP A 253 4.39 -2.83 -17.19
C ASP A 253 4.01 -4.26 -17.61
N LYS A 254 2.81 -4.41 -18.18
CA LYS A 254 2.24 -5.67 -18.67
C LYS A 254 2.11 -6.78 -17.63
N SER A 255 2.07 -6.43 -16.34
CA SER A 255 1.85 -7.42 -15.27
C SER A 255 0.36 -7.68 -14.97
N TRP A 256 -0.55 -6.89 -15.52
CA TRP A 256 -2.01 -6.98 -15.31
C TRP A 256 -2.73 -7.79 -16.41
N ALA A 257 -3.97 -8.20 -16.13
CA ALA A 257 -4.83 -8.87 -17.11
C ALA A 257 -5.68 -7.92 -17.98
N TYR A 258 -6.21 -6.84 -17.40
CA TYR A 258 -7.08 -5.88 -18.10
C TYR A 258 -6.40 -4.52 -18.30
N GLY A 259 -5.96 -3.89 -17.21
CA GLY A 259 -5.32 -2.59 -17.28
C GLY A 259 -4.46 -2.28 -16.05
N PRO A 260 -3.59 -1.26 -16.11
CA PRO A 260 -2.76 -0.91 -14.97
C PRO A 260 -3.56 -0.22 -13.84
N ALA A 261 -4.69 0.43 -14.16
CA ALA A 261 -5.52 1.13 -13.18
C ALA A 261 -6.99 1.21 -13.63
N ASP A 262 -7.90 1.23 -12.65
CA ASP A 262 -9.32 1.64 -12.76
C ASP A 262 -9.71 2.47 -11.52
N SER A 263 -9.87 3.78 -11.65
CA SER A 263 -10.03 4.73 -10.55
C SER A 263 -10.88 5.95 -10.92
N GLU A 264 -11.40 6.67 -9.91
CA GLU A 264 -12.25 7.86 -10.10
C GLU A 264 -11.42 9.12 -10.43
N CYS A 265 -11.05 9.32 -11.70
CA CYS A 265 -10.10 10.36 -12.09
C CYS A 265 -10.56 11.80 -11.80
N GLY A 266 -11.87 12.06 -11.79
CA GLY A 266 -12.40 13.40 -11.46
C GLY A 266 -12.33 13.75 -9.97
N ARG A 267 -12.12 12.75 -9.11
CA ARG A 267 -12.11 12.89 -7.64
C ARG A 267 -10.77 12.55 -7.00
N THR A 268 -9.92 11.84 -7.72
CA THR A 268 -8.64 11.38 -7.24
C THR A 268 -7.54 12.37 -7.61
N GLU A 269 -6.78 12.77 -6.60
CA GLU A 269 -5.53 13.49 -6.79
C GLU A 269 -4.48 12.53 -7.37
N TRP A 270 -4.42 12.50 -8.71
CA TRP A 270 -3.59 11.58 -9.48
C TRP A 270 -2.35 12.29 -10.06
N SER A 271 -1.15 11.90 -9.63
CA SER A 271 0.08 12.51 -10.17
C SER A 271 1.34 11.68 -9.94
N GLY A 272 2.31 11.72 -10.86
CA GLY A 272 3.62 11.10 -10.69
C GLY A 272 3.61 9.56 -10.67
N ASN A 273 2.47 8.94 -11.00
CA ASN A 273 2.39 7.50 -11.16
C ASN A 273 3.02 7.09 -12.50
N GLU A 274 3.74 5.97 -12.52
CA GLU A 274 4.54 5.54 -13.67
C GLU A 274 4.38 4.05 -13.93
N LEU A 275 4.47 3.68 -15.21
CA LEU A 275 4.72 2.32 -15.65
C LEU A 275 6.22 2.07 -15.64
N VAL A 276 6.64 0.94 -15.07
CA VAL A 276 8.07 0.61 -14.90
C VAL A 276 8.36 -0.84 -15.31
N THR A 277 9.63 -1.14 -15.53
CA THR A 277 10.15 -2.52 -15.56
C THR A 277 11.01 -2.76 -14.34
N ILE A 278 11.12 -4.03 -13.92
CA ILE A 278 11.91 -4.45 -12.77
C ILE A 278 12.80 -5.65 -13.10
N ASP A 279 13.83 -5.88 -12.29
CA ASP A 279 14.56 -7.14 -12.26
C ASP A 279 13.94 -8.16 -11.26
N GLU A 280 14.54 -9.33 -11.14
CA GLU A 280 14.11 -10.40 -10.23
C GLU A 280 14.22 -10.02 -8.73
N ASN A 281 14.99 -8.98 -8.41
CA ASN A 281 15.19 -8.47 -7.06
C ASN A 281 14.30 -7.25 -6.77
N TYR A 282 13.24 -7.05 -7.56
CA TYR A 282 12.29 -5.94 -7.44
C TYR A 282 12.92 -4.56 -7.65
N ARG A 283 14.12 -4.47 -8.23
CA ARG A 283 14.73 -3.17 -8.54
C ARG A 283 14.15 -2.64 -9.83
N ILE A 284 13.71 -1.38 -9.84
CA ILE A 284 13.29 -0.69 -11.05
C ILE A 284 14.47 -0.57 -12.01
N THR A 285 14.30 -1.07 -13.23
CA THR A 285 15.34 -1.07 -14.26
C THR A 285 15.10 -0.02 -15.34
N SER A 286 13.84 0.36 -15.59
CA SER A 286 13.52 1.52 -16.44
C SER A 286 12.10 2.03 -16.19
N ILE A 287 11.88 3.31 -16.51
CA ILE A 287 10.56 3.94 -16.59
C ILE A 287 10.05 3.78 -18.02
N VAL A 288 8.91 3.13 -18.19
CA VAL A 288 8.25 2.91 -19.49
C VAL A 288 7.48 4.15 -19.92
N GLY A 289 6.82 4.81 -18.97
CA GLY A 289 6.07 6.04 -19.23
C GLY A 289 5.16 6.42 -18.08
N PRO A 290 4.43 7.54 -18.19
CA PRO A 290 3.46 7.93 -17.19
C PRO A 290 2.31 6.92 -17.12
N LEU A 291 1.86 6.61 -15.91
CA LEU A 291 0.61 5.91 -15.70
C LEU A 291 -0.52 6.94 -15.62
N ALA A 292 -1.30 7.03 -16.70
CA ALA A 292 -2.49 7.86 -16.73
C ALA A 292 -3.57 7.30 -15.78
N CYS A 293 -4.36 8.20 -15.19
CA CYS A 293 -5.59 7.77 -14.55
C CYS A 293 -6.56 7.25 -15.62
N ALA A 294 -7.17 6.10 -15.36
CA ALA A 294 -8.21 5.50 -16.17
C ALA A 294 -9.30 4.96 -15.25
N GLY A 295 -10.55 4.96 -15.71
CA GLY A 295 -11.72 4.50 -14.96
C GLY A 295 -12.92 5.45 -15.11
N GLU A 296 -14.12 4.94 -14.82
CA GLU A 296 -15.34 5.76 -14.85
C GLU A 296 -15.45 6.64 -13.60
N SER A 297 -15.90 7.87 -13.81
CA SER A 297 -16.21 8.87 -12.78
C SER A 297 -17.64 8.78 -12.27
#